data_AF-W9DPL9-F1
#
_entry.id   AF-W9DPL9-F1
#
_cell.length_a   1.000
_cell.length_b   1.000
_cell.length_c   1.000
_cell.angle_alpha   90.00
_cell.angle_beta   90.00
_cell.angle_gamma   90.00
#
_symmetry.space_group_name_H-M   'P 1'
#
loop_
_entity.id
_entity.type
_entity.pdbx_description
1 polymer ?
#
loop_
_entity_poly.entity_id
_entity_poly.type
_entity_poly.pdbx_seq_one_letter_code
_entity_poly.pdbx_strand_id
1 'polypeptide(L)'
;MRLRGKTNITNPVIFLLCLALSTGFLFATSEQIISSLTWYIAVLLSFFIALFISSGVGMLFEERSRFGGQLLLAAFLPYLYFFWVQDNILRLDGIAPGLLAGFGFILHAFMNNRFDIVAKRTRSFLKVFFVGMMIYLFIILIKLVSEEDMREIPQYVLSGSNDLFMILLSFFALMILHALLMKFVHGIKASDVFVYGPSKSGKTLLLLALYNQFVHYYNGRRSETIISSSREEDYYRIENMLAELKNGKQPKSNQKTDLTMYTLMGKKSIKPIEFSFVDYGGEFTENLTKDGYFKAILEINKQIPELDKDTLSGKIGSHEFIAELKNTHPDDVVYILDQLVLAHVYKKLENAGKVVFLVDGEHIVSYHEDGASQLTRLFGQYSRIMELLGDGKSYAIVVTKADKIKNITDVIDNSKDALNIEKEILEMLKDIDTFKEIQHRATKGPIHFYAVSANALKRVDQQEEAIKNIYPWRVEQIAKFGF
;
A
#
# COMPACT_ATOMS: atom_id res chain seq x y z
N MET A 1 -15.77 5.41 -4.02
CA MET A 1 -16.43 4.76 -2.86
C MET A 1 -15.55 3.64 -2.28
N ARG A 2 -15.56 3.37 -0.96
CA ARG A 2 -14.84 2.21 -0.39
C ARG A 2 -15.70 0.95 -0.48
N LEU A 3 -15.17 -0.14 -1.04
CA LEU A 3 -15.83 -1.45 -1.00
C LEU A 3 -15.86 -1.95 0.44
N ARG A 4 -17.03 -2.37 0.91
CA ARG A 4 -17.21 -2.93 2.25
C ARG A 4 -17.37 -4.43 2.13
N GLY A 5 -16.42 -5.18 2.69
CA GLY A 5 -16.63 -6.58 3.00
C GLY A 5 -17.48 -6.75 4.28
N LYS A 6 -17.78 -7.99 4.67
CA LYS A 6 -18.46 -8.30 5.94
C LYS A 6 -17.72 -7.67 7.14
N THR A 7 -18.47 -7.24 8.15
CA THR A 7 -17.93 -6.66 9.39
C THR A 7 -16.93 -7.60 10.04
N ASN A 8 -15.68 -7.16 10.16
CA ASN A 8 -14.60 -7.97 10.68
C ASN A 8 -14.54 -7.86 12.22
N ILE A 9 -15.14 -8.84 12.91
CA ILE A 9 -15.15 -8.94 14.39
C ILE A 9 -13.73 -9.19 14.95
N THR A 10 -12.76 -9.62 14.11
CA THR A 10 -11.41 -9.92 14.59
C THR A 10 -10.66 -8.68 15.07
N ASN A 11 -10.87 -7.50 14.48
CA ASN A 11 -10.17 -6.28 14.85
C ASN A 11 -10.44 -5.84 16.31
N PRO A 12 -11.69 -5.72 16.79
CA PRO A 12 -11.95 -5.38 18.20
C PRO A 12 -11.45 -6.46 19.16
N VAL A 13 -11.54 -7.74 18.80
CA VAL A 13 -11.03 -8.85 19.62
C VAL A 13 -9.50 -8.76 19.78
N ILE A 14 -8.77 -8.52 18.69
CA ILE A 14 -7.31 -8.35 18.72
C ILE A 14 -6.92 -7.10 19.54
N PHE A 15 -7.67 -6.01 19.40
CA PHE A 15 -7.46 -4.80 20.20
C PHE A 15 -7.61 -5.08 21.70
N LEU A 16 -8.71 -5.72 22.10
CA LEU A 16 -8.96 -6.09 23.50
C LEU A 16 -7.91 -7.07 24.03
N LEU A 17 -7.49 -8.03 23.20
CA LEU A 17 -6.42 -8.97 23.53
C LEU A 17 -5.09 -8.25 23.77
N CYS A 18 -4.70 -7.31 22.90
CA CYS A 18 -3.49 -6.49 23.12
C CYS A 18 -3.55 -5.69 24.42
N LEU A 19 -4.70 -5.07 24.71
CA LEU A 19 -4.90 -4.31 25.95
C LEU A 19 -4.81 -5.21 27.19
N ALA A 20 -5.46 -6.38 27.15
CA ALA A 20 -5.45 -7.35 28.23
C ALA A 20 -4.05 -7.93 28.47
N LEU A 21 -3.32 -8.28 27.41
CA LEU A 21 -1.94 -8.78 27.51
C LEU A 21 -0.99 -7.72 28.07
N SER A 22 -1.12 -6.47 27.63
CA SER A 22 -0.31 -5.35 28.15
C SER A 22 -0.60 -5.09 29.63
N THR A 23 -1.88 -5.02 30.00
CA THR A 23 -2.28 -4.76 31.39
C THR A 23 -1.92 -5.92 32.31
N GLY A 24 -2.15 -7.16 31.86
CA GLY A 24 -1.78 -8.37 32.60
C GLY A 24 -0.27 -8.50 32.79
N PHE A 25 0.52 -8.17 31.76
CA PHE A 25 1.98 -8.09 31.88
C PHE A 25 2.41 -7.09 32.95
N LEU A 26 1.86 -5.88 32.94
CA LEU A 26 2.20 -4.84 33.90
C LEU A 26 1.82 -5.26 35.33
N PHE A 27 0.60 -5.76 35.53
CA PHE A 27 0.15 -6.23 36.84
C PHE A 27 1.03 -7.36 37.39
N ALA A 28 1.55 -8.23 36.52
CA ALA A 28 2.34 -9.38 36.93
C ALA A 28 3.82 -9.07 37.18
N THR A 29 4.35 -7.96 36.68
CA THR A 29 5.81 -7.68 36.71
C THR A 29 6.17 -6.33 37.28
N SER A 30 5.19 -5.45 37.52
CA SER A 30 5.49 -4.08 37.87
C SER A 30 6.32 -3.98 39.13
N GLU A 31 5.92 -4.58 40.24
CA GLU A 31 6.64 -4.42 41.51
C GLU A 31 8.11 -4.86 41.37
N GLN A 32 8.36 -5.96 40.64
CA GLN A 32 9.70 -6.47 40.37
C GLN A 32 10.50 -5.55 39.41
N ILE A 33 9.84 -4.97 38.40
CA ILE A 33 10.45 -3.99 37.50
C ILE A 33 10.82 -2.73 38.28
N ILE A 34 9.91 -2.20 39.09
CA ILE A 34 10.07 -0.94 39.83
C ILE A 34 11.20 -1.05 40.85
N SER A 35 11.18 -2.10 41.67
CA SER A 35 12.17 -2.35 42.72
C SER A 35 13.60 -2.55 42.20
N SER A 36 13.76 -2.99 40.95
CA SER A 36 15.07 -3.28 40.35
C SER A 36 15.47 -2.31 39.24
N LEU A 37 14.74 -1.20 39.08
CA LEU A 37 14.97 -0.24 38.00
C LEU A 37 16.13 0.71 38.31
N THR A 38 17.17 0.68 37.49
CA THR A 38 18.22 1.70 37.54
C THR A 38 17.83 2.93 36.73
N TRP A 39 18.43 4.08 37.04
CA TRP A 39 18.08 5.35 36.41
C TRP A 39 18.19 5.31 34.88
N TYR A 40 19.22 4.66 34.32
CA TYR A 40 19.43 4.59 32.87
C TYR A 40 18.43 3.65 32.18
N ILE A 41 17.97 2.59 32.85
CA ILE A 41 16.89 1.72 32.35
C ILE A 41 15.57 2.50 32.34
N ALA A 42 15.31 3.31 33.38
CA ALA A 42 14.13 4.17 33.45
C ALA A 42 14.08 5.19 32.29
N VAL A 43 15.22 5.82 31.97
CA VAL A 43 15.33 6.72 30.81
C VAL A 43 15.03 5.98 29.51
N LEU A 44 15.63 4.79 29.32
CA LEU A 44 15.44 3.99 28.10
C LEU A 44 13.99 3.52 27.94
N LEU A 45 13.37 3.03 29.02
CA LEU A 45 11.97 2.62 29.05
C LEU A 45 11.05 3.80 28.69
N SER A 46 11.29 4.97 29.30
CA SER A 46 10.57 6.21 29.03
C SER A 46 10.68 6.62 27.56
N PHE A 47 11.86 6.50 26.97
CA PHE A 47 12.10 6.75 25.55
C PHE A 47 11.26 5.85 24.65
N PHE A 48 11.27 4.54 24.89
CA PHE A 48 10.52 3.59 24.06
C PHE A 48 9.02 3.79 24.16
N ILE A 49 8.47 3.96 25.37
CA ILE A 49 7.03 4.20 25.56
C ILE A 49 6.59 5.46 24.81
N ALA A 50 7.31 6.57 24.99
CA ALA A 50 7.02 7.83 24.31
C ALA A 50 7.12 7.70 22.78
N LEU A 51 8.16 7.02 22.28
CA LEU A 51 8.35 6.75 20.86
C LEU A 51 7.18 5.96 20.26
N PHE A 52 6.72 4.90 20.93
CA PHE A 52 5.64 4.05 20.42
C PHE A 52 4.27 4.72 20.49
N ILE A 53 4.00 5.50 21.53
CA ILE A 53 2.76 6.29 21.62
C ILE A 53 2.73 7.33 20.51
N SER A 54 3.82 8.11 20.34
CA SER A 54 3.90 9.10 19.26
C SER A 54 3.76 8.43 17.89
N SER A 55 4.50 7.36 17.62
CA SER A 55 4.40 6.61 16.36
C SER A 55 2.98 6.06 16.14
N GLY A 56 2.33 5.57 17.21
CA GLY A 56 0.95 5.10 17.19
C GLY A 56 -0.03 6.17 16.76
N VAL A 57 0.06 7.38 17.32
CA VAL A 57 -0.73 8.56 16.90
C VAL A 57 -0.47 8.89 15.43
N GLY A 58 0.80 8.89 15.01
CA GLY A 58 1.21 9.10 13.63
C GLY A 58 0.55 8.14 12.64
N MET A 59 0.46 6.86 13.00
CA MET A 59 -0.14 5.82 12.18
C MET A 59 -1.68 5.95 12.09
N LEU A 60 -2.35 6.71 12.97
CA LEU A 60 -3.81 6.92 12.87
C LEU A 60 -4.21 7.77 11.65
N PHE A 61 -3.30 8.60 11.14
CA PHE A 61 -3.54 9.51 10.02
C PHE A 61 -3.67 8.81 8.67
N GLU A 62 -3.20 7.57 8.52
CA GLU A 62 -3.27 6.82 7.27
C GLU A 62 -4.11 5.55 7.46
N GLU A 63 -4.99 5.26 6.49
CA GLU A 63 -6.06 4.28 6.65
C GLU A 63 -5.55 2.85 6.85
N ARG A 64 -4.47 2.46 6.18
CA ARG A 64 -3.88 1.12 6.30
C ARG A 64 -3.15 0.92 7.62
N SER A 65 -2.44 1.93 8.09
CA SER A 65 -1.64 1.91 9.31
C SER A 65 -2.45 2.17 10.58
N ARG A 66 -3.67 2.71 10.44
CA ARG A 66 -4.56 3.06 11.56
C ARG A 66 -4.74 1.93 12.57
N PHE A 67 -5.00 0.70 12.11
CA PHE A 67 -5.19 -0.42 13.03
C PHE A 67 -3.90 -0.76 13.79
N GLY A 68 -2.74 -0.75 13.11
CA GLY A 68 -1.45 -0.88 13.78
C GLY A 68 -1.20 0.22 14.80
N GLY A 69 -1.57 1.47 14.50
CA GLY A 69 -1.52 2.59 15.44
C GLY A 69 -2.42 2.39 16.66
N GLN A 70 -3.64 1.91 16.47
CA GLN A 70 -4.55 1.55 17.57
C GLN A 70 -3.97 0.46 18.47
N LEU A 71 -3.33 -0.57 17.90
CA LEU A 71 -2.70 -1.63 18.68
C LEU A 71 -1.46 -1.14 19.44
N LEU A 72 -0.66 -0.24 18.86
CA LEU A 72 0.44 0.40 19.57
C LEU A 72 -0.07 1.20 20.78
N LEU A 73 -1.13 1.97 20.60
CA LEU A 73 -1.74 2.71 21.71
C LEU A 73 -2.32 1.77 22.76
N ALA A 74 -3.04 0.71 22.36
CA ALA A 74 -3.55 -0.31 23.28
C ALA A 74 -2.43 -1.01 24.06
N ALA A 75 -1.29 -1.23 23.43
CA ALA A 75 -0.14 -1.87 24.06
C ALA A 75 0.61 -0.91 25.01
N PHE A 76 0.81 0.36 24.65
CA PHE A 76 1.74 1.23 25.38
C PHE A 76 1.08 2.34 26.23
N LEU A 77 -0.20 2.66 26.03
CA LEU A 77 -0.92 3.55 26.96
C LEU A 77 -1.02 2.97 28.38
N PRO A 78 -1.27 1.66 28.58
CA PRO A 78 -1.22 1.07 29.91
C PRO A 78 0.14 1.26 30.58
N TYR A 79 1.25 1.12 29.84
CA TYR A 79 2.61 1.33 30.36
C TYR A 79 2.79 2.77 30.83
N LEU A 80 2.32 3.74 30.04
CA LEU A 80 2.35 5.16 30.41
C LEU A 80 1.57 5.41 31.71
N TYR A 81 0.32 4.93 31.78
CA TYR A 81 -0.52 5.12 32.96
C TYR A 81 0.10 4.48 34.21
N PHE A 82 0.53 3.24 34.09
CA PHE A 82 0.99 2.45 35.22
C PHE A 82 2.29 3.01 35.83
N PHE A 83 3.30 3.30 34.99
CA PHE A 83 4.58 3.84 35.46
C PHE A 83 4.52 5.33 35.85
N TRP A 84 3.51 6.07 35.39
CA TRP A 84 3.27 7.43 35.84
C TRP A 84 2.63 7.46 37.23
N VAL A 85 1.59 6.64 37.44
CA VAL A 85 0.76 6.70 38.66
C VAL A 85 1.42 6.04 39.87
N GLN A 86 2.11 4.90 39.69
CA GLN A 86 2.59 4.15 40.86
C GLN A 86 3.84 4.76 41.50
N ASP A 87 4.84 5.22 40.71
CA ASP A 87 6.15 5.59 41.29
C ASP A 87 6.90 6.71 40.53
N ASN A 88 6.23 7.42 39.62
CA ASN A 88 6.84 8.48 38.78
C ASN A 88 8.17 8.07 38.13
N ILE A 89 8.21 6.81 37.68
CA ILE A 89 9.39 6.18 37.09
C ILE A 89 9.74 6.79 35.74
N LEU A 90 8.71 7.30 35.06
CA LEU A 90 8.87 7.88 33.75
C LEU A 90 9.62 9.20 33.85
N ARG A 91 10.78 9.25 33.20
CA ARG A 91 11.66 10.40 33.26
C ARG A 91 11.52 11.27 32.02
N LEU A 92 11.50 12.58 32.24
CA LEU A 92 11.37 13.58 31.16
C LEU A 92 12.55 13.52 30.17
N ASP A 93 13.75 13.24 30.66
CA ASP A 93 14.97 13.05 29.86
C ASP A 93 14.90 11.84 28.91
N GLY A 94 14.01 10.87 29.17
CA GLY A 94 13.66 9.79 28.23
C GLY A 94 12.42 10.10 27.38
N ILE A 95 11.35 10.65 27.99
CA ILE A 95 10.10 10.96 27.29
C ILE A 95 10.35 11.95 26.14
N ALA A 96 11.06 13.05 26.41
CA ALA A 96 11.27 14.12 25.44
C ALA A 96 11.96 13.62 24.14
N PRO A 97 13.12 12.94 24.19
CA PRO A 97 13.74 12.39 22.98
C PRO A 97 12.88 11.31 22.31
N GLY A 98 12.11 10.52 23.07
CA GLY A 98 11.19 9.53 22.51
C GLY A 98 10.07 10.18 21.68
N LEU A 99 9.43 11.22 22.22
CA LEU A 99 8.41 12.01 21.51
C LEU A 99 9.00 12.71 20.28
N LEU A 100 10.19 13.31 20.40
CA LEU A 100 10.86 13.99 19.28
C LEU A 100 11.22 13.01 18.16
N ALA A 101 11.73 11.83 18.49
CA ALA A 101 12.02 10.79 17.51
C ALA A 101 10.75 10.30 16.80
N GLY A 102 9.68 10.05 17.55
CA GLY A 102 8.38 9.67 16.99
C GLY A 102 7.81 10.75 16.07
N PHE A 103 7.80 12.00 16.53
CA PHE A 103 7.37 13.14 15.73
C PHE A 103 8.22 13.32 14.46
N GLY A 104 9.53 13.15 14.56
CA GLY A 104 10.44 13.16 13.42
C GLY A 104 10.09 12.11 12.36
N PHE A 105 9.72 10.89 12.77
CA PHE A 105 9.25 9.86 11.84
C PHE A 105 7.93 10.26 11.16
N ILE A 106 6.99 10.85 11.91
CA ILE A 106 5.71 11.32 11.36
C ILE A 106 5.92 12.42 10.33
N LEU A 107 6.72 13.43 10.68
CA LEU A 107 7.01 14.55 9.79
C LEU A 107 7.69 14.06 8.51
N HIS A 108 8.68 13.18 8.64
CA HIS A 108 9.35 12.57 7.50
C HIS A 108 8.40 11.75 6.61
N ALA A 109 7.50 10.95 7.21
CA ALA A 109 6.50 10.20 6.46
C ALA A 109 5.49 11.10 5.77
N PHE A 110 5.07 12.19 6.40
CA PHE A 110 4.12 13.14 5.82
C PHE A 110 4.74 13.90 4.64
N MET A 111 5.97 14.39 4.79
CA MET A 111 6.70 15.10 3.75
C MET A 111 7.05 14.22 2.55
N ASN A 112 7.22 12.92 2.74
CA ASN A 112 7.54 11.98 1.67
C ASN A 112 6.35 11.14 1.22
N ASN A 113 5.18 11.31 1.83
CA ASN A 113 3.99 10.46 1.64
C ASN A 113 4.32 8.95 1.74
N ARG A 114 5.10 8.59 2.77
CA ARG A 114 5.71 7.27 2.99
C ARG A 114 5.50 6.77 4.42
N PHE A 115 4.26 6.38 4.73
CA PHE A 115 3.88 5.83 6.04
C PHE A 115 4.46 4.42 6.30
N ASP A 116 4.91 3.73 5.25
CA ASP A 116 5.70 2.50 5.36
C ASP A 116 6.99 2.70 6.18
N ILE A 117 7.61 3.89 6.13
CA ILE A 117 8.82 4.20 6.90
C ILE A 117 8.53 4.20 8.39
N VAL A 118 7.44 4.85 8.83
CA VAL A 118 7.04 4.90 10.25
C VAL A 118 6.82 3.48 10.77
N ALA A 119 6.05 2.66 10.04
CA ALA A 119 5.79 1.27 10.44
C ALA A 119 7.08 0.43 10.46
N LYS A 120 7.97 0.58 9.47
CA LYS A 120 9.26 -0.15 9.41
C LYS A 120 10.17 0.21 10.58
N ARG A 121 10.36 1.52 10.84
CA ARG A 121 11.18 2.00 11.96
C ARG A 121 10.59 1.59 13.29
N THR A 122 9.29 1.78 13.48
CA THR A 122 8.57 1.36 14.70
C THR A 122 8.77 -0.13 14.97
N ARG A 123 8.62 -1.00 13.96
CA ARG A 123 8.90 -2.44 14.11
C ARG A 123 10.34 -2.75 14.50
N SER A 124 11.32 -2.05 13.94
CA SER A 124 12.72 -2.19 14.37
C SER A 124 12.89 -1.84 15.85
N PHE A 125 12.32 -0.73 16.31
CA PHE A 125 12.37 -0.35 17.73
C PHE A 125 11.58 -1.30 18.62
N LEU A 126 10.43 -1.82 18.17
CA LEU A 126 9.68 -2.85 18.90
C LEU A 126 10.53 -4.11 19.12
N LYS A 127 11.25 -4.59 18.11
CA LYS A 127 12.16 -5.73 18.28
C LYS A 127 13.19 -5.47 19.37
N VAL A 128 13.83 -4.29 19.35
CA VAL A 128 14.80 -3.91 20.38
C VAL A 128 14.16 -3.85 21.76
N PHE A 129 12.97 -3.23 21.87
CA PHE A 129 12.23 -3.13 23.12
C PHE A 129 11.88 -4.51 23.69
N PHE A 130 11.25 -5.39 22.90
CA PHE A 130 10.85 -6.71 23.37
C PHE A 130 12.06 -7.59 23.73
N VAL A 131 13.13 -7.58 22.94
CA VAL A 131 14.36 -8.31 23.29
C VAL A 131 14.97 -7.76 24.59
N GLY A 132 15.03 -6.44 24.73
CA GLY A 132 15.50 -5.79 25.95
C GLY A 132 14.68 -6.17 27.19
N MET A 133 13.35 -6.14 27.08
CA MET A 133 12.45 -6.54 28.16
C MET A 133 12.58 -8.02 28.52
N MET A 134 12.73 -8.91 27.53
CA MET A 134 12.93 -10.34 27.78
C MET A 134 14.26 -10.61 28.51
N ILE A 135 15.34 -9.93 28.13
CA ILE A 135 16.64 -10.00 28.82
C ILE A 135 16.48 -9.48 30.26
N TYR A 136 15.77 -8.36 30.44
CA TYR A 136 15.56 -7.76 31.75
C TYR A 136 14.77 -8.69 32.68
N LEU A 137 13.66 -9.29 32.20
CA LEU A 137 12.91 -10.29 32.95
C LEU A 137 13.76 -11.52 33.28
N PHE A 138 14.66 -11.93 32.39
CA PHE A 138 15.54 -13.06 32.64
C PHE A 138 16.55 -12.76 33.76
N ILE A 139 17.05 -11.52 33.83
CA ILE A 139 17.90 -11.08 34.94
C ILE A 139 17.11 -11.08 36.26
N ILE A 140 15.87 -10.60 36.26
CA ILE A 140 14.99 -10.64 37.44
C ILE A 140 14.75 -12.09 37.88
N LEU A 141 14.46 -12.99 36.93
CA LEU A 141 14.26 -14.41 37.20
C LEU A 141 15.49 -15.05 37.84
N ILE A 142 16.69 -14.76 37.34
CA ILE A 142 17.95 -15.27 37.94
C ILE A 142 18.10 -14.78 39.38
N LYS A 143 17.83 -13.50 39.65
CA LYS A 143 17.92 -12.94 41.01
C LYS A 143 16.98 -13.65 41.97
N LEU A 144 15.72 -13.83 41.56
CA LEU A 144 14.72 -14.54 42.38
C LEU A 144 15.13 -15.98 42.66
N VAL A 145 15.58 -16.72 41.65
CA VAL A 145 16.05 -18.11 41.83
C VAL A 145 17.32 -18.18 42.70
N SER A 146 18.17 -17.14 42.68
CA SER A 146 19.40 -17.10 43.49
C SER A 146 19.17 -16.69 44.95
N GLU A 147 18.09 -15.96 45.23
CA GLU A 147 17.71 -15.53 46.57
C GLU A 147 16.82 -16.57 47.28
N GLU A 148 16.18 -17.48 46.54
CA GLU A 148 15.39 -18.58 47.09
C GLU A 148 16.28 -19.71 47.64
N ASP A 149 16.18 -19.96 48.96
CA ASP A 149 16.83 -21.09 49.62
C ASP A 149 16.10 -22.39 49.23
N MET A 150 16.77 -23.30 48.51
CA MET A 150 16.23 -24.54 47.89
C MET A 150 15.50 -25.53 48.84
N ARG A 151 15.38 -25.21 50.14
CA ARG A 151 14.75 -26.04 51.18
C ARG A 151 13.28 -25.70 51.43
N GLU A 152 12.76 -24.58 50.94
CA GLU A 152 11.38 -24.12 51.18
C GLU A 152 10.40 -24.33 50.00
N ILE A 153 10.84 -25.01 48.93
CA ILE A 153 10.04 -25.33 47.73
C ILE A 153 8.67 -25.97 48.07
N PRO A 154 8.52 -26.86 49.08
CA PRO A 154 7.21 -27.41 49.43
C PRO A 154 6.26 -26.38 50.08
N GLN A 155 6.78 -25.35 50.76
CA GLN A 155 5.96 -24.33 51.43
C GLN A 155 5.55 -23.19 50.49
N TYR A 156 6.29 -22.95 49.41
CA TYR A 156 5.93 -21.98 48.36
C TYR A 156 4.67 -22.39 47.57
N VAL A 157 4.51 -23.69 47.30
CA VAL A 157 3.30 -24.25 46.65
C VAL A 157 2.05 -24.14 47.55
N LEU A 158 2.24 -24.06 48.87
CA LEU A 158 1.17 -24.01 49.88
C LEU A 158 0.82 -22.58 50.34
N SER A 159 1.72 -21.60 50.19
CA SER A 159 1.55 -20.21 50.65
C SER A 159 1.07 -19.24 49.56
N GLY A 160 1.09 -19.64 48.28
CA GLY A 160 0.50 -18.87 47.18
C GLY A 160 1.33 -17.70 46.66
N SER A 161 2.60 -17.55 47.06
CA SER A 161 3.52 -16.58 46.43
C SER A 161 3.92 -17.08 45.03
N ASN A 162 3.15 -16.63 44.05
CA ASN A 162 3.11 -17.11 42.67
C ASN A 162 4.16 -16.42 41.77
N ASP A 163 5.23 -15.83 42.32
CA ASP A 163 6.09 -14.87 41.61
C ASP A 163 6.82 -15.48 40.41
N LEU A 164 7.37 -16.69 40.55
CA LEU A 164 7.98 -17.42 39.43
C LEU A 164 6.97 -17.72 38.31
N PHE A 165 5.75 -18.09 38.66
CA PHE A 165 4.66 -18.33 37.71
C PHE A 165 4.21 -17.03 37.02
N MET A 166 4.13 -15.92 37.77
CA MET A 166 3.76 -14.61 37.24
C MET A 166 4.82 -14.08 36.26
N ILE A 167 6.10 -14.32 36.53
CA ILE A 167 7.19 -14.00 35.59
C ILE A 167 7.10 -14.87 34.33
N LEU A 168 6.87 -16.17 34.47
CA LEU A 168 6.69 -17.07 33.33
C LEU A 168 5.49 -16.66 32.45
N LEU A 169 4.37 -16.30 33.08
CA LEU A 169 3.19 -15.78 32.40
C LEU A 169 3.51 -14.49 31.64
N SER A 170 4.36 -13.64 32.21
CA SER A 170 4.77 -12.37 31.63
C SER A 170 5.69 -12.54 30.42
N PHE A 171 6.59 -13.52 30.44
CA PHE A 171 7.33 -13.96 29.26
C PHE A 171 6.39 -14.34 28.11
N PHE A 172 5.38 -15.16 28.41
CA PHE A 172 4.41 -15.60 27.40
C PHE A 172 3.56 -14.43 26.88
N ALA A 173 3.10 -13.55 27.77
CA ALA A 173 2.35 -12.34 27.40
C ALA A 173 3.16 -11.43 26.47
N LEU A 174 4.44 -11.19 26.76
CA LEU A 174 5.34 -10.42 25.91
C LEU A 174 5.54 -11.07 24.54
N MET A 175 5.72 -12.39 24.47
CA MET A 175 5.88 -13.09 23.19
C MET A 175 4.64 -12.98 22.32
N ILE A 176 3.44 -13.14 22.89
CA ILE A 176 2.19 -12.97 22.13
C ILE A 176 2.03 -11.52 21.69
N LEU A 177 2.25 -10.55 22.59
CA LEU A 177 2.15 -9.13 22.27
C LEU A 177 3.14 -8.74 21.16
N HIS A 178 4.37 -9.26 21.22
CA HIS A 178 5.37 -9.09 20.17
C HIS A 178 4.87 -9.63 18.81
N ALA A 179 4.37 -10.88 18.78
CA ALA A 179 3.87 -11.50 17.56
C ALA A 179 2.69 -10.72 16.96
N LEU A 180 1.75 -10.25 17.79
CA LEU A 180 0.62 -9.43 17.35
C LEU A 180 1.08 -8.09 16.77
N LEU A 181 1.91 -7.34 17.48
CA LEU A 181 2.39 -6.04 17.02
C LEU A 181 3.21 -6.17 15.73
N MET A 182 4.08 -7.18 15.62
CA MET A 182 4.86 -7.41 14.41
C MET A 182 4.00 -7.78 13.20
N LYS A 183 2.87 -8.48 13.42
CA LYS A 183 1.91 -8.88 12.40
C LYS A 183 0.99 -7.74 11.94
N PHE A 184 0.71 -6.75 12.78
CA PHE A 184 -0.31 -5.73 12.45
C PHE A 184 0.24 -4.30 12.31
N VAL A 185 1.44 -3.99 12.79
CA VAL A 185 2.10 -2.70 12.56
C VAL A 185 2.67 -2.65 11.14
N HIS A 186 1.83 -2.20 10.21
CA HIS A 186 2.13 -2.06 8.78
C HIS A 186 1.80 -0.65 8.29
N GLY A 187 2.45 -0.23 7.21
CA GLY A 187 2.19 1.04 6.51
C GLY A 187 2.44 0.87 5.01
N ILE A 188 1.98 1.83 4.21
CA ILE A 188 2.06 1.77 2.75
C ILE A 188 2.94 2.88 2.19
N LYS A 189 3.57 2.60 1.03
CA LYS A 189 4.24 3.61 0.19
C LYS A 189 3.17 4.34 -0.62
N ALA A 190 2.41 5.22 0.04
CA ALA A 190 1.25 5.89 -0.56
C ALA A 190 1.60 6.78 -1.76
N SER A 191 2.85 7.24 -1.85
CA SER A 191 3.35 8.08 -2.93
C SER A 191 3.39 7.39 -4.30
N ASP A 192 3.46 6.06 -4.38
CA ASP A 192 3.71 5.31 -5.62
C ASP A 192 2.44 4.55 -6.03
N VAL A 193 1.73 5.12 -7.00
CA VAL A 193 0.49 4.58 -7.56
C VAL A 193 0.77 3.96 -8.92
N PHE A 194 0.53 2.66 -9.04
CA PHE A 194 0.66 1.97 -10.32
C PHE A 194 -0.71 1.76 -10.97
N VAL A 195 -0.87 2.19 -12.22
CA VAL A 195 -2.10 2.00 -13.00
C VAL A 195 -1.94 0.80 -13.92
N TYR A 196 -2.81 -0.20 -13.72
CA TYR A 196 -2.81 -1.47 -14.41
C TYR A 196 -4.15 -1.75 -15.07
N GLY A 197 -4.15 -2.22 -16.32
CA GLY A 197 -5.37 -2.55 -17.04
C GLY A 197 -5.08 -3.30 -18.34
N PRO A 198 -6.02 -4.12 -18.83
CA PRO A 198 -5.88 -4.82 -20.11
C PRO A 198 -5.86 -3.81 -21.27
N SER A 199 -5.59 -4.30 -22.49
CA SER A 199 -5.77 -3.50 -23.69
C SER A 199 -7.20 -2.93 -23.76
N LYS A 200 -7.38 -1.77 -24.41
CA LYS A 200 -8.66 -1.04 -24.58
C LYS A 200 -9.36 -0.52 -23.31
N SER A 201 -8.86 -0.81 -22.11
CA SER A 201 -9.39 -0.30 -20.83
C SER A 201 -9.34 1.22 -20.65
N GLY A 202 -8.84 1.98 -21.63
CA GLY A 202 -8.77 3.44 -21.59
C GLY A 202 -7.55 4.00 -20.87
N LYS A 203 -6.50 3.19 -20.64
CA LYS A 203 -5.24 3.59 -20.00
C LYS A 203 -4.66 4.88 -20.58
N THR A 204 -4.53 4.96 -21.89
CA THR A 204 -3.92 6.10 -22.60
C THR A 204 -4.72 7.38 -22.41
N LEU A 205 -6.05 7.33 -22.58
CA LEU A 205 -6.90 8.51 -22.34
C LEU A 205 -6.91 8.92 -20.87
N LEU A 206 -6.90 7.95 -19.94
CA LEU A 206 -6.80 8.22 -18.52
C LEU A 206 -5.46 8.86 -18.15
N LEU A 207 -4.35 8.39 -18.72
CA LEU A 207 -3.03 9.00 -18.58
C LEU A 207 -3.06 10.47 -19.01
N LEU A 208 -3.65 10.78 -20.16
CA LEU A 208 -3.72 12.16 -20.67
C LEU A 208 -4.63 13.05 -19.81
N ALA A 209 -5.75 12.50 -19.32
CA ALA A 209 -6.63 13.20 -18.39
C ALA A 209 -5.93 13.48 -17.04
N LEU A 210 -5.17 12.52 -16.51
CA LEU A 210 -4.38 12.70 -15.29
C LEU A 210 -3.19 13.63 -15.50
N TYR A 211 -2.53 13.58 -16.66
CA TYR A 211 -1.49 14.52 -17.03
C TYR A 211 -2.00 15.96 -16.96
N ASN A 212 -3.17 16.21 -17.55
CA ASN A 212 -3.82 17.52 -17.49
C ASN A 212 -4.07 17.97 -16.04
N GLN A 213 -4.56 17.05 -15.18
CA GLN A 213 -4.79 17.32 -13.77
C GLN A 213 -3.47 17.62 -13.01
N PHE A 214 -2.40 16.87 -13.29
CA PHE A 214 -1.11 17.03 -12.63
C PHE A 214 -0.44 18.36 -12.98
N VAL A 215 -0.46 18.74 -14.25
CA VAL A 215 0.13 20.00 -14.70
C VAL A 215 -0.63 21.20 -14.11
N HIS A 216 -1.96 21.20 -14.13
CA HIS A 216 -2.75 22.37 -13.72
C HIS A 216 -2.93 22.50 -12.20
N TYR A 217 -3.01 21.40 -11.45
CA TYR A 217 -3.40 21.43 -10.04
C TYR A 217 -2.32 20.95 -9.07
N TYR A 218 -1.29 20.23 -9.53
CA TYR A 218 -0.29 19.60 -8.66
C TYR A 218 1.15 20.04 -8.95
N ASN A 219 1.34 21.14 -9.70
CA ASN A 219 2.66 21.61 -10.17
C ASN A 219 3.49 20.46 -10.76
N GLY A 220 2.82 19.62 -11.55
CA GLY A 220 3.33 18.31 -11.91
C GLY A 220 4.39 18.35 -13.00
N ARG A 221 5.23 17.30 -13.01
CA ARG A 221 6.21 16.99 -14.06
C ARG A 221 5.93 15.60 -14.60
N ARG A 222 6.31 15.36 -15.85
CA ARG A 222 6.25 14.03 -16.47
C ARG A 222 7.65 13.50 -16.74
N SER A 223 7.79 12.18 -16.69
CA SER A 223 8.92 11.42 -17.25
C SER A 223 8.36 10.33 -18.15
N GLU A 224 9.01 10.08 -19.28
CA GLU A 224 8.56 9.13 -20.29
C GLU A 224 9.75 8.28 -20.72
N THR A 225 9.56 6.98 -20.81
CA THR A 225 10.55 6.06 -21.39
C THR A 225 9.81 5.17 -22.36
N ILE A 226 10.14 5.30 -23.64
CA ILE A 226 9.49 4.62 -24.75
C ILE A 226 10.53 3.72 -25.38
N ILE A 227 10.20 2.45 -25.58
CA ILE A 227 11.00 1.47 -26.30
C ILE A 227 10.09 0.91 -27.38
N SER A 228 10.46 1.09 -28.64
CA SER A 228 9.67 0.64 -29.78
C SER A 228 10.56 -0.07 -30.80
N SER A 229 10.15 -1.28 -31.21
CA SER A 229 10.86 -2.01 -32.27
C SER A 229 10.69 -1.38 -33.65
N SER A 230 9.61 -0.62 -33.87
CA SER A 230 9.31 0.05 -35.15
C SER A 230 10.01 1.40 -35.30
N ARG A 231 10.73 1.86 -34.26
CA ARG A 231 11.36 3.19 -34.16
C ARG A 231 10.38 4.36 -34.26
N GLU A 232 9.08 4.13 -34.08
CA GLU A 232 8.04 5.17 -34.06
C GLU A 232 7.84 5.74 -32.64
N GLU A 233 8.92 5.96 -31.90
CA GLU A 233 8.84 6.36 -30.48
C GLU A 233 8.14 7.70 -30.28
N ASP A 234 8.36 8.64 -31.20
CA ASP A 234 7.79 9.99 -31.14
C ASP A 234 6.26 9.94 -31.06
N TYR A 235 5.63 8.99 -31.73
CA TYR A 235 4.18 8.85 -31.73
C TYR A 235 3.61 8.70 -30.32
N TYR A 236 4.34 7.99 -29.44
CA TYR A 236 3.90 7.65 -28.10
C TYR A 236 4.22 8.71 -27.04
N ARG A 237 4.84 9.83 -27.41
CA ARG A 237 5.10 10.94 -26.46
C ARG A 237 3.80 11.65 -26.12
N ILE A 238 3.58 12.04 -24.85
CA ILE A 238 2.32 12.68 -24.43
C ILE A 238 2.04 13.95 -25.24
N GLU A 239 3.06 14.72 -25.62
CA GLU A 239 2.88 15.92 -26.45
C GLU A 239 2.28 15.63 -27.83
N ASN A 240 2.71 14.53 -28.45
CA ASN A 240 2.22 14.12 -29.76
C ASN A 240 0.83 13.50 -29.64
N MET A 241 0.57 12.67 -28.61
CA MET A 241 -0.77 12.16 -28.31
C MET A 241 -1.78 13.30 -28.06
N LEU A 242 -1.37 14.37 -27.38
CA LEU A 242 -2.22 15.56 -27.19
C LEU A 242 -2.43 16.34 -28.51
N ALA A 243 -1.41 16.42 -29.36
CA ALA A 243 -1.54 17.07 -30.67
C ALA A 243 -2.51 16.32 -31.59
N GLU A 244 -2.47 14.99 -31.57
CA GLU A 244 -3.41 14.16 -32.33
C GLU A 244 -4.85 14.32 -31.87
N LEU A 245 -5.09 14.34 -30.56
CA LEU A 245 -6.41 14.64 -30.00
C LEU A 245 -6.90 16.01 -30.46
N LYS A 246 -6.06 17.05 -30.44
CA LYS A 246 -6.45 18.37 -30.98
C LYS A 246 -6.85 18.33 -32.46
N ASN A 247 -6.26 17.40 -33.22
CA ASN A 247 -6.60 17.15 -34.63
C ASN A 247 -7.81 16.22 -34.83
N GLY A 248 -8.52 15.84 -33.75
CA GLY A 248 -9.69 14.96 -33.82
C GLY A 248 -9.33 13.47 -33.96
N LYS A 249 -8.06 13.09 -33.81
CA LYS A 249 -7.57 11.72 -33.95
C LYS A 249 -7.37 11.07 -32.58
N GLN A 250 -7.74 9.80 -32.47
CA GLN A 250 -7.41 9.01 -31.28
C GLN A 250 -5.93 8.62 -31.29
N PRO A 251 -5.25 8.67 -30.13
CA PRO A 251 -3.89 8.13 -30.01
C PRO A 251 -3.86 6.65 -30.39
N LYS A 252 -2.88 6.25 -31.22
CA LYS A 252 -2.60 4.84 -31.56
C LYS A 252 -2.38 4.03 -30.29
N SER A 253 -2.91 2.81 -30.31
CA SER A 253 -2.62 1.82 -29.29
C SER A 253 -1.22 1.23 -29.52
N ASN A 254 -0.49 0.98 -28.43
CA ASN A 254 0.81 0.31 -28.49
C ASN A 254 0.73 -1.03 -29.23
N GLN A 255 1.73 -1.32 -30.05
CA GLN A 255 1.88 -2.64 -30.66
C GLN A 255 2.52 -3.61 -29.66
N LYS A 256 2.42 -4.92 -29.94
CA LYS A 256 2.99 -5.98 -29.09
C LYS A 256 4.47 -5.77 -28.78
N THR A 257 5.18 -5.09 -29.67
CA THR A 257 6.61 -4.84 -29.63
C THR A 257 6.98 -3.44 -29.12
N ASP A 258 6.03 -2.76 -28.46
CA ASP A 258 6.22 -1.44 -27.88
C ASP A 258 5.99 -1.47 -26.37
N LEU A 259 6.90 -0.85 -25.62
CA LEU A 259 6.79 -0.58 -24.19
C LEU A 259 6.86 0.93 -23.98
N THR A 260 5.81 1.49 -23.38
CA THR A 260 5.80 2.90 -23.00
C THR A 260 5.54 3.02 -21.50
N MET A 261 6.43 3.71 -20.83
CA MET A 261 6.38 3.93 -19.39
C MET A 261 6.25 5.41 -19.13
N TYR A 262 5.20 5.80 -18.42
CA TYR A 262 4.94 7.19 -18.07
C TYR A 262 4.94 7.32 -16.56
N THR A 263 5.58 8.37 -16.05
CA THR A 263 5.49 8.76 -14.65
C THR A 263 5.02 10.19 -14.57
N LEU A 264 3.93 10.41 -13.85
CA LEU A 264 3.42 11.72 -13.48
C LEU A 264 3.77 11.99 -12.03
N MET A 265 4.62 12.99 -11.79
CA MET A 265 5.02 13.42 -10.45
C MET A 265 4.35 14.74 -10.12
N GLY A 266 3.86 14.90 -8.91
CA GLY A 266 3.25 16.15 -8.47
C GLY A 266 3.29 16.30 -6.95
N LYS A 267 2.75 17.41 -6.46
CA LYS A 267 2.57 17.65 -5.01
C LYS A 267 1.23 18.29 -4.75
N LYS A 268 0.52 17.80 -3.73
CA LYS A 268 -0.60 18.52 -3.12
C LYS A 268 -0.13 19.13 -1.81
N SER A 269 -0.01 20.45 -1.77
CA SER A 269 0.68 21.17 -0.70
C SER A 269 2.12 20.66 -0.56
N ILE A 270 2.45 19.96 0.53
CA ILE A 270 3.79 19.39 0.76
C ILE A 270 3.88 17.89 0.47
N LYS A 271 2.76 17.22 0.19
CA LYS A 271 2.71 15.76 0.00
C LYS A 271 3.03 15.39 -1.45
N PRO A 272 4.09 14.62 -1.73
CA PRO A 272 4.39 14.13 -3.06
C PRO A 272 3.46 12.99 -3.47
N ILE A 273 3.22 12.92 -4.77
CA ILE A 273 2.43 11.88 -5.43
C ILE A 273 3.09 11.52 -6.77
N GLU A 274 3.12 10.24 -7.06
CA GLU A 274 3.69 9.66 -8.27
C GLU A 274 2.70 8.64 -8.83
N PHE A 275 2.32 8.84 -10.10
CA PHE A 275 1.52 7.88 -10.85
C PHE A 275 2.38 7.30 -11.96
N SER A 276 2.57 5.98 -11.93
CA SER A 276 3.25 5.26 -13.00
C SER A 276 2.23 4.49 -13.84
N PHE A 277 2.39 4.60 -15.16
CA PHE A 277 1.66 3.87 -16.16
C PHE A 277 2.66 3.07 -16.98
N VAL A 278 2.33 1.81 -17.23
CA VAL A 278 3.06 1.00 -18.19
C VAL A 278 2.02 0.58 -19.23
N ASP A 279 2.17 1.08 -20.44
CA ASP A 279 1.38 0.67 -21.60
C ASP A 279 2.24 -0.22 -22.48
N TYR A 280 1.69 -1.36 -22.86
CA TYR A 280 2.38 -2.39 -23.62
C TYR A 280 1.36 -3.12 -24.48
N GLY A 281 1.71 -3.50 -25.71
CA GLY A 281 0.72 -4.02 -26.66
C GLY A 281 0.39 -5.51 -26.55
N GLY A 282 0.62 -6.16 -25.41
CA GLY A 282 0.40 -7.59 -25.19
C GLY A 282 -0.52 -7.92 -24.00
N GLU A 283 -0.96 -9.17 -23.87
CA GLU A 283 -1.67 -9.70 -22.70
C GLU A 283 -0.69 -10.46 -21.77
N PHE A 284 0.34 -9.79 -21.23
CA PHE A 284 1.28 -10.43 -20.27
C PHE A 284 0.66 -10.72 -18.89
N THR A 285 -0.62 -10.41 -18.72
CA THR A 285 -1.39 -10.57 -17.48
C THR A 285 -1.44 -12.02 -17.01
N GLU A 286 -1.54 -12.98 -17.93
CA GLU A 286 -1.66 -14.40 -17.59
C GLU A 286 -0.35 -14.97 -17.03
N ASN A 287 0.79 -14.45 -17.50
CA ASN A 287 2.14 -14.87 -17.12
C ASN A 287 2.71 -14.12 -15.92
N LEU A 288 1.93 -13.22 -15.31
CA LEU A 288 2.34 -12.41 -14.16
C LEU A 288 2.35 -13.27 -12.88
N THR A 289 3.36 -14.13 -12.77
CA THR A 289 3.63 -15.03 -11.64
C THR A 289 5.07 -14.83 -11.16
N LYS A 290 5.36 -15.29 -9.94
CA LYS A 290 6.72 -15.26 -9.38
C LYS A 290 7.70 -16.07 -10.25
N ASP A 291 7.26 -17.22 -10.77
CA ASP A 291 8.07 -18.06 -11.65
C ASP A 291 8.29 -17.41 -13.02
N GLY A 292 7.26 -16.77 -13.57
CA GLY A 292 7.36 -15.99 -14.80
C GLY A 292 8.36 -14.83 -14.66
N TYR A 293 8.30 -14.12 -13.53
CA TYR A 293 9.26 -13.08 -13.18
C TYR A 293 10.70 -13.61 -13.14
N PHE A 294 10.97 -14.71 -12.42
CA PHE A 294 12.33 -15.25 -12.35
C PHE A 294 12.85 -15.74 -13.70
N LYS A 295 12.00 -16.37 -14.51
CA LYS A 295 12.35 -16.76 -15.88
C LYS A 295 12.71 -15.53 -16.73
N ALA A 296 11.92 -14.46 -16.65
CA ALA A 296 12.23 -13.22 -17.36
C ALA A 296 13.57 -12.61 -16.93
N ILE A 297 13.84 -12.55 -15.62
CA ILE A 297 15.13 -12.08 -15.08
C ILE A 297 16.30 -12.92 -15.62
N LEU A 298 16.14 -14.24 -15.70
CA LEU A 298 17.17 -15.13 -16.23
C LEU A 298 17.42 -14.88 -17.73
N GLU A 299 16.37 -14.73 -18.53
CA GLU A 299 16.52 -14.45 -19.97
C GLU A 299 17.14 -13.08 -20.23
N ILE A 300 16.77 -12.04 -19.47
CA ILE A 300 17.40 -10.72 -19.56
C ILE A 300 18.89 -10.81 -19.23
N ASN A 301 19.24 -11.50 -18.13
CA ASN A 301 20.64 -11.69 -17.74
C ASN A 301 21.44 -12.54 -18.76
N LYS A 302 20.82 -13.49 -19.46
CA LYS A 302 21.49 -14.23 -20.56
C LYS A 302 21.83 -13.32 -21.72
N GLN A 303 20.94 -12.40 -22.08
CA GLN A 303 21.18 -11.46 -23.18
C GLN A 303 22.16 -10.35 -22.79
N ILE A 304 22.12 -9.91 -21.53
CA ILE A 304 23.00 -8.87 -20.99
C ILE A 304 23.75 -9.43 -19.76
N PRO A 305 24.83 -10.22 -19.97
CA PRO A 305 25.53 -10.93 -18.89
C PRO A 305 26.22 -10.02 -17.87
N GLU A 306 26.50 -8.78 -18.26
CA GLU A 306 27.13 -7.76 -17.40
C GLU A 306 26.22 -7.34 -16.22
N LEU A 307 24.92 -7.53 -16.37
CA LEU A 307 23.94 -7.23 -15.33
C LEU A 307 23.75 -8.43 -14.42
N ASP A 308 24.39 -8.40 -13.26
CA ASP A 308 24.13 -9.36 -12.19
C ASP A 308 22.62 -9.49 -11.88
N LYS A 309 22.18 -10.72 -11.59
CA LYS A 309 20.77 -11.06 -11.34
C LYS A 309 20.19 -10.34 -10.12
N ASP A 310 20.99 -10.15 -9.07
CA ASP A 310 20.52 -9.47 -7.86
C ASP A 310 20.32 -7.98 -8.12
N THR A 311 21.24 -7.37 -8.85
CA THR A 311 21.16 -5.99 -9.31
C THR A 311 19.96 -5.79 -10.23
N LEU A 312 19.76 -6.69 -11.18
CA LEU A 312 18.62 -6.67 -12.09
C LEU A 312 17.30 -6.80 -11.31
N SER A 313 17.18 -7.80 -10.44
CA SER A 313 16.00 -8.01 -9.61
C SER A 313 15.69 -6.83 -8.68
N GLY A 314 16.73 -6.14 -8.19
CA GLY A 314 16.61 -4.96 -7.35
C GLY A 314 16.16 -3.70 -8.10
N LYS A 315 16.61 -3.51 -9.34
CA LYS A 315 16.44 -2.26 -10.09
C LYS A 315 15.39 -2.30 -11.21
N ILE A 316 14.98 -3.48 -11.68
CA ILE A 316 14.10 -3.63 -12.86
C ILE A 316 12.76 -2.89 -12.75
N GLY A 317 12.26 -2.65 -11.53
CA GLY A 317 11.04 -1.87 -11.29
C GLY A 317 11.20 -0.35 -11.40
N SER A 318 12.42 0.17 -11.59
CA SER A 318 12.67 1.61 -11.71
C SER A 318 12.64 2.06 -13.17
N HIS A 319 11.87 3.11 -13.47
CA HIS A 319 11.83 3.71 -14.80
C HIS A 319 13.21 4.25 -15.21
N GLU A 320 13.97 4.81 -14.27
CA GLU A 320 15.33 5.33 -14.51
C GLU A 320 16.27 4.22 -14.98
N PHE A 321 16.16 3.04 -14.37
CA PHE A 321 16.96 1.89 -14.75
C PHE A 321 16.56 1.35 -16.13
N ILE A 322 15.26 1.32 -16.47
CA ILE A 322 14.87 0.92 -17.82
C ILE A 322 15.35 1.94 -18.87
N ALA A 323 15.32 3.24 -18.56
CA ALA A 323 15.89 4.27 -19.43
C ALA A 323 17.41 4.11 -19.61
N GLU A 324 18.13 3.79 -18.53
CA GLU A 324 19.55 3.46 -18.57
C GLU A 324 19.82 2.24 -19.47
N LEU A 325 19.07 1.16 -19.29
CA LEU A 325 19.18 -0.04 -20.13
C LEU A 325 18.96 0.27 -21.62
N LYS A 326 17.91 1.05 -21.94
CA LYS A 326 17.64 1.48 -23.31
C LYS A 326 18.82 2.24 -23.91
N ASN A 327 19.46 3.11 -23.13
CA ASN A 327 20.54 3.96 -23.63
C ASN A 327 21.87 3.18 -23.79
N THR A 328 22.14 2.23 -22.89
CA THR A 328 23.41 1.49 -22.87
C THR A 328 23.36 0.23 -23.75
N HIS A 329 22.21 -0.45 -23.84
CA HIS A 329 22.03 -1.70 -24.59
C HIS A 329 20.81 -1.65 -25.53
N PRO A 330 20.74 -0.70 -26.48
CA PRO A 330 19.53 -0.46 -27.27
C PRO A 330 19.08 -1.67 -28.11
N ASP A 331 20.03 -2.40 -28.72
CA ASP A 331 19.71 -3.53 -29.59
C ASP A 331 19.25 -4.76 -28.79
N ASP A 332 19.90 -5.04 -27.66
CA ASP A 332 19.55 -6.16 -26.78
C ASP A 332 18.17 -5.97 -26.15
N VAL A 333 17.85 -4.74 -25.74
CA VAL A 333 16.58 -4.39 -25.10
C VAL A 333 15.38 -4.67 -26.01
N VAL A 334 15.52 -4.44 -27.32
CA VAL A 334 14.45 -4.75 -28.29
C VAL A 334 14.22 -6.27 -28.39
N TYR A 335 15.28 -7.08 -28.30
CA TYR A 335 15.19 -8.54 -28.39
C TYR A 335 14.50 -9.17 -27.16
N ILE A 336 14.72 -8.61 -25.97
CA ILE A 336 14.20 -9.12 -24.69
C ILE A 336 12.97 -8.35 -24.17
N LEU A 337 12.30 -7.58 -25.03
CA LEU A 337 11.28 -6.62 -24.62
C LEU A 337 10.15 -7.26 -23.81
N ASP A 338 9.66 -8.43 -24.22
CA ASP A 338 8.58 -9.15 -23.53
C ASP A 338 8.97 -9.53 -22.09
N GLN A 339 10.21 -10.01 -21.92
CA GLN A 339 10.77 -10.36 -20.61
C GLN A 339 10.98 -9.10 -19.77
N LEU A 340 11.44 -8.02 -20.38
CA LEU A 340 11.60 -6.73 -19.73
C LEU A 340 10.26 -6.19 -19.22
N VAL A 341 9.20 -6.23 -20.03
CA VAL A 341 7.84 -5.83 -19.67
C VAL A 341 7.35 -6.68 -18.50
N LEU A 342 7.43 -8.01 -18.61
CA LEU A 342 6.96 -8.92 -17.57
C LEU A 342 7.69 -8.67 -16.24
N ALA A 343 9.02 -8.58 -16.27
CA ALA A 343 9.84 -8.35 -15.09
C ALA A 343 9.57 -6.98 -14.46
N HIS A 344 9.48 -5.93 -15.29
CA HIS A 344 9.21 -4.57 -14.86
C HIS A 344 7.82 -4.45 -14.24
N VAL A 345 6.76 -4.89 -14.93
CA VAL A 345 5.37 -4.78 -14.45
C VAL A 345 5.20 -5.59 -13.16
N TYR A 346 5.72 -6.82 -13.09
CA TYR A 346 5.69 -7.61 -11.86
C TYR A 346 6.38 -6.87 -10.70
N LYS A 347 7.59 -6.35 -10.92
CA LYS A 347 8.35 -5.65 -9.88
C LYS A 347 7.70 -4.34 -9.46
N LYS A 348 7.13 -3.59 -10.40
CA LYS A 348 6.42 -2.34 -10.13
C LYS A 348 5.15 -2.59 -9.33
N LEU A 349 4.38 -3.64 -9.67
CA LEU A 349 3.26 -4.14 -8.88
C LEU A 349 3.69 -4.56 -7.45
N GLU A 350 4.79 -5.28 -7.32
CA GLU A 350 5.37 -5.69 -6.02
C GLU A 350 5.80 -4.49 -5.18
N ASN A 351 6.36 -3.45 -5.79
CA ASN A 351 6.88 -2.27 -5.09
C ASN A 351 5.83 -1.19 -4.79
N ALA A 352 4.80 -1.05 -5.62
CA ALA A 352 3.80 0.01 -5.51
C ALA A 352 2.99 -0.12 -4.20
N GLY A 353 2.80 0.98 -3.46
CA GLY A 353 1.95 0.96 -2.27
C GLY A 353 0.46 1.01 -2.60
N LYS A 354 0.13 1.53 -3.80
CA LYS A 354 -1.24 1.66 -4.31
C LYS A 354 -1.32 1.15 -5.75
N VAL A 355 -2.37 0.41 -6.06
CA VAL A 355 -2.60 -0.14 -7.41
C VAL A 355 -4.00 0.21 -7.89
N VAL A 356 -4.10 0.75 -9.09
CA VAL A 356 -5.36 1.07 -9.77
C VAL A 356 -5.59 0.05 -10.87
N PHE A 357 -6.67 -0.71 -10.78
CA PHE A 357 -7.11 -1.69 -11.75
C PHE A 357 -8.20 -1.09 -12.65
N LEU A 358 -7.97 -1.04 -13.96
CA LEU A 358 -8.91 -0.46 -14.91
C LEU A 358 -9.86 -1.50 -15.51
N VAL A 359 -11.15 -1.20 -15.47
CA VAL A 359 -12.22 -1.99 -16.08
C VAL A 359 -12.78 -1.19 -17.24
N ASP A 360 -12.82 -1.80 -18.43
CA ASP A 360 -13.46 -1.18 -19.59
C ASP A 360 -14.98 -1.18 -19.39
N GLY A 361 -15.59 0.01 -19.33
CA GLY A 361 -17.04 0.15 -19.20
C GLY A 361 -17.83 -0.43 -20.37
N GLU A 362 -17.22 -0.62 -21.53
CA GLU A 362 -17.89 -1.28 -22.67
C GLU A 362 -18.30 -2.72 -22.36
N HIS A 363 -17.53 -3.45 -21.54
CA HIS A 363 -17.91 -4.81 -21.12
C HIS A 363 -19.14 -4.83 -20.20
N ILE A 364 -19.46 -3.72 -19.54
CA ILE A 364 -20.69 -3.57 -18.75
C ILE A 364 -21.86 -3.28 -19.69
N VAL A 365 -21.64 -2.49 -20.74
CA VAL A 365 -22.66 -2.21 -21.76
C VAL A 365 -23.01 -3.48 -22.53
N SER A 366 -22.02 -4.29 -22.92
CA SER A 366 -22.21 -5.56 -23.65
C SER A 366 -22.39 -6.78 -22.72
N TYR A 367 -22.89 -6.58 -21.50
CA TYR A 367 -22.92 -7.63 -20.47
C TYR A 367 -23.60 -8.93 -20.93
N HIS A 368 -24.72 -8.82 -21.64
CA HIS A 368 -25.50 -9.96 -22.15
C HIS A 368 -24.92 -10.62 -23.40
N GLU A 369 -23.86 -10.07 -23.98
CA GLU A 369 -23.14 -10.63 -25.12
C GLU A 369 -21.89 -11.37 -24.60
N ASP A 370 -20.69 -10.79 -24.80
CA ASP A 370 -19.42 -11.33 -24.33
C ASP A 370 -18.92 -10.66 -23.03
N GLY A 371 -19.54 -9.54 -22.65
CA GLY A 371 -19.11 -8.69 -21.54
C GLY A 371 -19.04 -9.42 -20.20
N ALA A 372 -20.02 -10.27 -19.87
CA ALA A 372 -20.02 -11.06 -18.64
C ALA A 372 -18.80 -11.99 -18.53
N SER A 373 -18.43 -12.65 -19.63
CA SER A 373 -17.25 -13.54 -19.67
C SER A 373 -15.95 -12.74 -19.51
N GLN A 374 -15.84 -11.59 -20.22
CA GLN A 374 -14.67 -10.71 -20.11
C GLN A 374 -14.49 -10.17 -18.69
N LEU A 375 -15.56 -9.67 -18.08
CA LEU A 375 -15.53 -9.16 -16.69
C LEU A 375 -15.20 -10.28 -15.70
N THR A 376 -15.75 -11.47 -15.87
CA THR A 376 -15.47 -12.62 -14.99
C THR A 376 -13.98 -12.98 -15.03
N ARG A 377 -13.39 -13.07 -16.23
CA ARG A 377 -11.95 -13.33 -16.42
C ARG A 377 -11.10 -12.20 -15.84
N LEU A 378 -11.48 -10.94 -16.09
CA LEU A 378 -10.75 -9.76 -15.62
C LEU A 378 -10.70 -9.69 -14.09
N PHE A 379 -11.83 -9.85 -13.41
CA PHE A 379 -11.86 -9.81 -11.94
C PHE A 379 -11.17 -11.03 -11.33
N GLY A 380 -11.23 -12.21 -11.97
CA GLY A 380 -10.45 -13.37 -11.55
C GLY A 380 -8.95 -13.10 -11.59
N GLN A 381 -8.46 -12.47 -12.66
CA GLN A 381 -7.06 -12.05 -12.78
C GLN A 381 -6.69 -11.04 -11.70
N TYR A 382 -7.52 -10.03 -11.44
CA TYR A 382 -7.26 -9.05 -10.38
C TYR A 382 -7.26 -9.66 -8.98
N SER A 383 -8.18 -10.58 -8.68
CA SER A 383 -8.21 -11.35 -7.43
C SER A 383 -6.89 -12.12 -7.23
N ARG A 384 -6.39 -12.79 -8.28
CA ARG A 384 -5.10 -13.51 -8.26
C ARG A 384 -3.90 -12.58 -8.07
N ILE A 385 -3.87 -11.42 -8.73
CA ILE A 385 -2.79 -10.42 -8.56
C ILE A 385 -2.80 -9.88 -7.12
N MET A 386 -3.98 -9.56 -6.57
CA MET A 386 -4.10 -9.14 -5.17
C MET A 386 -3.62 -10.22 -4.19
N GLU A 387 -3.88 -11.48 -4.47
CA GLU A 387 -3.39 -12.60 -3.67
C GLU A 387 -1.88 -12.73 -3.69
N LEU A 388 -1.28 -12.65 -4.88
CA LEU A 388 0.15 -12.81 -5.09
C LEU A 388 0.96 -11.69 -4.41
N LEU A 389 0.48 -10.45 -4.50
CA LEU A 389 1.20 -9.27 -4.03
C LEU A 389 0.86 -8.89 -2.58
N GLY A 390 -0.22 -9.47 -2.05
CA GLY A 390 -0.58 -9.44 -0.64
C GLY A 390 -1.28 -8.18 -0.15
N ASP A 391 -1.73 -8.26 1.11
CA ASP A 391 -2.55 -7.26 1.79
C ASP A 391 -1.78 -5.96 2.15
N GLY A 392 -0.50 -5.83 1.79
CA GLY A 392 0.35 -4.68 2.10
C GLY A 392 0.11 -3.43 1.23
N LYS A 393 -0.99 -3.38 0.49
CA LYS A 393 -1.30 -2.36 -0.52
C LYS A 393 -2.73 -1.84 -0.38
N SER A 394 -3.00 -0.69 -0.99
CA SER A 394 -4.37 -0.23 -1.25
C SER A 394 -4.70 -0.41 -2.73
N TYR A 395 -5.92 -0.86 -3.01
CA TYR A 395 -6.36 -1.14 -4.38
C TYR A 395 -7.53 -0.24 -4.76
N ALA A 396 -7.62 0.11 -6.03
CA ALA A 396 -8.80 0.76 -6.60
C ALA A 396 -9.26 0.00 -7.85
N ILE A 397 -10.54 -0.34 -7.94
CA ILE A 397 -11.19 -0.78 -9.17
C ILE A 397 -11.81 0.45 -9.82
N VAL A 398 -11.37 0.77 -11.04
CA VAL A 398 -11.80 1.95 -11.77
C VAL A 398 -12.49 1.53 -13.05
N VAL A 399 -13.80 1.74 -13.13
CA VAL A 399 -14.56 1.59 -14.37
C VAL A 399 -14.34 2.84 -15.21
N THR A 400 -13.74 2.67 -16.39
CA THR A 400 -13.58 3.73 -17.38
C THR A 400 -14.79 3.79 -18.31
N LYS A 401 -14.90 4.85 -19.12
CA LYS A 401 -15.99 5.06 -20.09
C LYS A 401 -17.39 5.05 -19.44
N ALA A 402 -17.52 5.62 -18.24
CA ALA A 402 -18.79 5.68 -17.51
C ALA A 402 -19.93 6.36 -18.30
N ASP A 403 -19.59 7.27 -19.22
CA ASP A 403 -20.51 7.94 -20.15
C ASP A 403 -21.22 6.99 -21.11
N LYS A 404 -20.63 5.81 -21.39
CA LYS A 404 -21.29 4.78 -22.20
C LYS A 404 -22.33 3.98 -21.42
N ILE A 405 -22.22 3.94 -20.09
CA ILE A 405 -23.11 3.17 -19.21
C ILE A 405 -24.26 4.04 -18.71
N LYS A 406 -23.97 5.30 -18.36
CA LYS A 406 -24.93 6.26 -17.80
C LYS A 406 -24.75 7.64 -18.44
N ASN A 407 -25.82 8.41 -18.50
CA ASN A 407 -25.74 9.80 -18.95
C ASN A 407 -25.04 10.65 -17.86
N ILE A 408 -23.87 11.20 -18.19
CA ILE A 408 -23.06 12.02 -17.29
C ILE A 408 -22.84 13.45 -17.78
N THR A 409 -23.45 13.85 -18.90
CA THR A 409 -23.13 15.10 -19.63
C THR A 409 -23.30 16.37 -18.79
N ASP A 410 -24.26 16.40 -17.86
CA ASP A 410 -24.53 17.54 -16.97
C ASP A 410 -24.34 17.19 -15.48
N VAL A 411 -23.65 16.08 -15.20
CA VAL A 411 -23.46 15.61 -13.82
C VAL A 411 -22.15 16.16 -13.26
N ILE A 412 -22.24 17.04 -12.28
CA ILE A 412 -21.06 17.59 -11.59
C ILE A 412 -20.29 16.48 -10.86
N ASP A 413 -18.96 16.43 -11.01
CA ASP A 413 -18.05 15.38 -10.50
C ASP A 413 -18.23 14.99 -9.02
N ASN A 414 -18.49 15.97 -8.16
CA ASN A 414 -18.61 15.78 -6.70
C ASN A 414 -20.07 15.83 -6.20
N SER A 415 -21.04 15.75 -7.10
CA SER A 415 -22.47 15.77 -6.75
C SER A 415 -22.96 14.45 -6.14
N LYS A 416 -24.15 14.49 -5.53
CA LYS A 416 -24.85 13.27 -5.10
C LYS A 416 -25.20 12.37 -6.28
N ASP A 417 -25.53 12.95 -7.43
CA ASP A 417 -25.91 12.21 -8.63
C ASP A 417 -24.71 11.43 -9.19
N ALA A 418 -23.52 12.04 -9.18
CA ALA A 418 -22.27 11.36 -9.51
C ALA A 418 -22.02 10.13 -8.60
N LEU A 419 -22.28 10.25 -7.30
CA LEU A 419 -22.16 9.14 -6.36
C LEU A 419 -23.24 8.07 -6.58
N ASN A 420 -24.45 8.45 -6.98
CA ASN A 420 -25.52 7.51 -7.30
C ASN A 420 -25.19 6.72 -8.57
N ILE A 421 -24.69 7.38 -9.62
CA ILE A 421 -24.19 6.73 -10.83
C ILE A 421 -23.07 5.72 -10.50
N GLU A 422 -22.10 6.10 -9.66
CA GLU A 422 -21.03 5.19 -9.22
C GLU A 422 -21.60 3.98 -8.47
N LYS A 423 -22.60 4.18 -7.60
CA LYS A 423 -23.25 3.07 -6.88
C LYS A 423 -24.00 2.16 -7.84
N GLU A 424 -24.76 2.70 -8.77
CA GLU A 424 -25.50 1.91 -9.76
C GLU A 424 -24.57 1.05 -10.61
N ILE A 425 -23.45 1.61 -11.08
CA ILE A 425 -22.44 0.83 -11.82
C ILE A 425 -21.81 -0.24 -10.91
N LEU A 426 -21.56 0.06 -9.63
CA LEU A 426 -21.08 -0.95 -8.69
C LEU A 426 -22.10 -2.10 -8.53
N GLU A 427 -23.39 -1.80 -8.38
CA GLU A 427 -24.44 -2.82 -8.23
C GLU A 427 -24.46 -3.78 -9.42
N MET A 428 -24.28 -3.27 -10.64
CA MET A 428 -24.20 -4.11 -11.86
C MET A 428 -23.07 -5.14 -11.83
N LEU A 429 -21.99 -4.90 -11.07
CA LEU A 429 -20.85 -5.80 -10.97
C LEU A 429 -20.96 -6.81 -9.83
N LYS A 430 -21.85 -6.57 -8.85
CA LYS A 430 -21.92 -7.38 -7.62
C LYS A 430 -22.32 -8.83 -7.86
N ASP A 431 -23.05 -9.10 -8.92
CA ASP A 431 -23.52 -10.45 -9.22
C ASP A 431 -22.44 -11.34 -9.82
N ILE A 432 -21.32 -10.76 -10.28
CA ILE A 432 -20.19 -11.48 -10.84
C ILE A 432 -19.39 -12.14 -9.72
N ASP A 433 -19.27 -13.47 -9.74
CA ASP A 433 -18.68 -14.23 -8.65
C ASP A 433 -17.20 -13.87 -8.38
N THR A 434 -16.40 -13.67 -9.42
CA THR A 434 -15.00 -13.25 -9.26
C THR A 434 -14.88 -11.82 -8.73
N PHE A 435 -15.89 -10.96 -8.90
CA PHE A 435 -15.94 -9.65 -8.24
C PHE A 435 -16.30 -9.77 -6.75
N LYS A 436 -17.18 -10.72 -6.37
CA LYS A 436 -17.48 -11.02 -4.96
C LYS A 436 -16.23 -11.45 -4.21
N GLU A 437 -15.31 -12.19 -4.83
CA GLU A 437 -14.00 -12.50 -4.23
C GLU A 437 -13.21 -11.24 -3.87
N ILE A 438 -13.14 -10.26 -4.78
CA ILE A 438 -12.49 -8.97 -4.52
C ILE A 438 -13.20 -8.25 -3.37
N GLN A 439 -14.53 -8.27 -3.33
CA GLN A 439 -15.29 -7.69 -2.21
C GLN A 439 -15.01 -8.39 -0.88
N HIS A 440 -14.88 -9.72 -0.87
CA HIS A 440 -14.50 -10.46 0.33
C HIS A 440 -13.08 -10.07 0.78
N ARG A 441 -12.15 -9.83 -0.14
CA ARG A 441 -10.80 -9.32 0.19
C ARG A 441 -10.83 -7.91 0.78
N ALA A 442 -11.84 -7.09 0.47
CA ALA A 442 -12.02 -5.77 1.09
C ALA A 442 -12.24 -5.82 2.63
N THR A 443 -12.46 -7.01 3.21
CA THR A 443 -12.41 -7.20 4.68
C THR A 443 -10.99 -7.11 5.26
N LYS A 444 -9.97 -7.45 4.47
CA LYS A 444 -8.56 -7.49 4.88
C LYS A 444 -7.83 -6.19 4.55
N GLY A 445 -8.25 -5.48 3.50
CA GLY A 445 -7.57 -4.29 2.99
C GLY A 445 -8.51 -3.20 2.44
N PRO A 446 -8.04 -1.94 2.35
CA PRO A 446 -8.78 -0.87 1.70
C PRO A 446 -8.80 -1.09 0.19
N ILE A 447 -9.98 -1.46 -0.33
CA ILE A 447 -10.28 -1.54 -1.75
C ILE A 447 -11.32 -0.48 -2.08
N HIS A 448 -11.03 0.36 -3.06
CA HIS A 448 -11.89 1.44 -3.51
C HIS A 448 -12.50 1.09 -4.87
N PHE A 449 -13.65 1.68 -5.15
CA PHE A 449 -14.33 1.62 -6.43
C PHE A 449 -14.55 3.04 -6.94
N TYR A 450 -14.25 3.28 -8.21
CA TYR A 450 -14.53 4.55 -8.88
C TYR A 450 -15.12 4.30 -10.26
N ALA A 451 -16.08 5.14 -10.66
CA ALA A 451 -16.54 5.24 -12.04
C ALA A 451 -16.10 6.59 -12.60
N VAL A 452 -15.40 6.56 -13.73
CA VAL A 452 -14.85 7.75 -14.39
C VAL A 452 -15.07 7.70 -15.90
N SER A 453 -15.01 8.86 -16.52
CA SER A 453 -14.75 8.95 -17.96
C SER A 453 -13.60 9.90 -18.20
N ALA A 454 -12.59 9.45 -18.93
CA ALA A 454 -11.51 10.34 -19.36
C ALA A 454 -11.99 11.30 -20.46
N ASN A 455 -13.03 10.92 -21.20
CA ASN A 455 -13.61 11.73 -22.26
C ASN A 455 -15.13 11.56 -22.27
N ALA A 456 -15.81 12.29 -21.40
CA ALA A 456 -17.26 12.34 -21.38
C ALA A 456 -17.73 12.99 -22.69
N LEU A 457 -18.29 12.18 -23.59
CA LEU A 457 -18.84 12.69 -24.85
C LEU A 457 -20.00 13.64 -24.54
N LYS A 458 -19.88 14.91 -24.97
CA LYS A 458 -21.01 15.83 -24.98
C LYS A 458 -21.88 15.45 -26.18
N ARG A 459 -22.98 14.72 -25.96
CA ARG A 459 -23.95 14.45 -27.02
C ARG A 459 -24.69 15.75 -27.33
N VAL A 460 -24.31 16.43 -28.39
CA VAL A 460 -25.09 17.51 -29.00
C VAL A 460 -25.68 16.94 -30.29
N ASP A 461 -27.01 16.82 -30.34
CA ASP A 461 -27.79 16.49 -31.55
C ASP A 461 -27.31 15.28 -32.38
N GLN A 462 -27.20 14.10 -31.74
CA GLN A 462 -27.03 12.78 -32.38
C GLN A 462 -25.82 12.59 -33.32
N GLN A 463 -24.89 13.54 -33.41
CA GLN A 463 -23.61 13.36 -34.10
C GLN A 463 -22.47 13.30 -33.07
N GLU A 464 -21.69 12.23 -33.12
CA GLU A 464 -20.43 12.15 -32.35
C GLU A 464 -19.45 13.18 -32.94
N GLU A 465 -19.15 14.26 -32.21
CA GLU A 465 -18.06 15.14 -32.60
C GLU A 465 -16.73 14.36 -32.55
N ALA A 466 -15.88 14.56 -33.57
CA ALA A 466 -14.50 14.11 -33.54
C ALA A 466 -13.82 14.64 -32.27
N ILE A 467 -13.15 13.75 -31.53
CA ILE A 467 -12.62 14.03 -30.19
C ILE A 467 -11.49 15.05 -30.30
N LYS A 468 -11.81 16.34 -30.11
CA LYS A 468 -10.86 17.47 -30.19
C LYS A 468 -10.23 17.86 -28.86
N ASN A 469 -10.89 17.53 -27.74
CA ASN A 469 -10.47 17.84 -26.38
C ASN A 469 -10.79 16.68 -25.43
N ILE A 470 -10.08 16.61 -24.30
CA ILE A 470 -10.35 15.67 -23.21
C ILE A 470 -11.32 16.33 -22.25
N TYR A 471 -12.50 15.73 -22.06
CA TYR A 471 -13.50 16.15 -21.07
C TYR A 471 -13.55 15.17 -19.91
N PRO A 472 -12.67 15.30 -18.90
CA PRO A 472 -12.63 14.35 -17.80
C PRO A 472 -13.85 14.53 -16.89
N TRP A 473 -14.47 13.42 -16.53
CA TRP A 473 -15.48 13.31 -15.49
C TRP A 473 -14.96 12.42 -14.38
N ARG A 474 -14.84 12.99 -13.17
CA ARG A 474 -14.40 12.36 -11.92
C ARG A 474 -13.00 11.76 -11.91
N VAL A 475 -12.17 12.06 -12.91
CA VAL A 475 -10.75 11.66 -12.95
C VAL A 475 -9.97 12.22 -11.75
N GLU A 476 -10.40 13.36 -11.19
CA GLU A 476 -9.84 13.91 -9.95
C GLU A 476 -9.91 12.91 -8.77
N GLN A 477 -10.92 12.03 -8.72
CA GLN A 477 -11.03 11.01 -7.67
C GLN A 477 -9.89 9.98 -7.73
N ILE A 478 -9.41 9.69 -8.94
CA ILE A 478 -8.25 8.82 -9.14
C ILE A 478 -6.98 9.55 -8.69
N ALA A 479 -6.82 10.83 -9.03
CA ALA A 479 -5.69 11.61 -8.50
C ALA A 479 -5.70 11.69 -6.96
N LYS A 480 -6.89 11.86 -6.35
CA LYS A 480 -7.08 11.86 -4.89
C LYS A 480 -6.67 10.53 -4.25
N PHE A 481 -6.83 9.41 -4.96
CA PHE A 481 -6.44 8.10 -4.45
C PHE A 481 -4.96 7.99 -4.10
N GLY A 482 -4.06 8.75 -4.71
CA GLY A 482 -2.64 8.73 -4.34
C GLY A 482 -2.27 9.53 -3.08
N PHE A 483 -3.20 10.27 -2.46
CA PHE A 483 -2.95 11.03 -1.23
C PHE A 483 -3.33 10.33 0.08
#